data_AF-A0A924JHJ4-F1
#
_entry.id   AF-A0A924JHJ4-F1
#
_cell.length_a   1.000
_cell.length_b   1.000
_cell.length_c   1.000
_cell.angle_alpha   90.00
_cell.angle_beta   90.00
_cell.angle_gamma   90.00
#
_symmetry.space_group_name_H-M   'P 1'
#
loop_
_entity.id
_entity.type
_entity.pdbx_description
1 polymer ?
#
loop_
_entity_poly.entity_id
_entity_poly.type
_entity_poly.pdbx_seq_one_letter_code
_entity_poly.pdbx_strand_id
1 'polypeptide(L)'
;MEKNEIVSTLNDLIETSLDGDEGFRTSAEHAKDAQLKALFSNRAQSCATAVRELQDIVRANGGEPADSSSMSGALHRRWVDIKSIVTG
;
A
#
# COMPACT_ATOMS: atom_id res chain seq x y z
N MET A 1 9.09 13.86 13.84
CA MET A 1 7.97 13.75 12.89
C MET A 1 6.72 14.22 13.59
N GLU A 2 6.03 15.20 13.01
CA GLU A 2 4.74 15.64 13.54
C GLU A 2 3.68 14.55 13.32
N LYS A 3 2.66 14.49 14.19
CA LYS A 3 1.61 13.45 14.12
C LYS A 3 0.88 13.42 12.77
N ASN A 4 0.75 14.58 12.13
CA ASN A 4 0.21 14.71 10.78
C ASN A 4 1.12 14.07 9.71
N GLU A 5 2.45 14.22 9.83
CA GLU A 5 3.39 13.57 8.92
C GLU A 5 3.33 12.05 9.04
N ILE A 6 3.20 11.52 10.26
CA ILE A 6 3.03 10.07 10.50
C ILE A 6 1.78 9.55 9.79
N VAL A 7 0.62 10.17 10.04
CA VAL A 7 -0.65 9.77 9.41
C VAL A 7 -0.55 9.86 7.89
N SER A 8 0.08 10.91 7.39
CA SER A 8 0.26 11.16 5.97
C SER A 8 1.12 10.09 5.30
N THR A 9 2.26 9.73 5.89
CA THR A 9 3.12 8.65 5.38
C THR A 9 2.43 7.29 5.46
N LEU A 10 1.69 7.01 6.52
CA LEU A 10 0.94 5.76 6.65
C LEU A 10 -0.15 5.64 5.57
N ASN A 11 -0.86 6.72 5.26
CA ASN A 11 -1.83 6.73 4.17
C ASN A 11 -1.19 6.49 2.80
N ASP A 12 -0.04 7.08 2.52
CA ASP A 12 0.69 6.79 1.28
C ASP A 12 1.11 5.31 1.18
N LEU A 13 1.48 4.68 2.31
CA LEU A 13 1.78 3.25 2.38
C LEU A 13 0.53 2.36 2.21
N ILE A 14 -0.62 2.80 2.73
CA ILE A 14 -1.91 2.11 2.54
C ILE A 14 -2.26 2.11 1.05
N GLU A 15 -2.23 3.25 0.38
CA GLU A 15 -2.54 3.36 -1.04
C GLU A 15 -1.57 2.52 -1.88
N THR A 16 -0.27 2.58 -1.60
CA THR A 16 0.75 1.74 -2.27
C THR A 16 0.46 0.25 -2.08
N SER A 17 -0.01 -0.14 -0.91
CA SER A 17 -0.35 -1.53 -0.61
C SER A 17 -1.65 -1.97 -1.29
N LEU A 18 -2.64 -1.08 -1.42
CA LEU A 18 -3.87 -1.34 -2.19
C LEU A 18 -3.57 -1.55 -3.67
N ASP A 19 -2.74 -0.69 -4.27
CA ASP A 19 -2.28 -0.84 -5.66
C ASP A 19 -1.52 -2.16 -5.85
N GLY A 20 -0.68 -2.52 -4.88
CA GLY A 20 0.04 -3.79 -4.86
C GLY A 20 -0.91 -5.00 -4.81
N ASP A 21 -1.92 -4.99 -3.94
CA ASP A 21 -2.93 -6.05 -3.86
C ASP A 21 -3.65 -6.21 -5.21
N GLU A 22 -4.15 -5.13 -5.80
CA GLU A 22 -4.83 -5.15 -7.10
C GLU A 22 -3.91 -5.65 -8.22
N GLY A 23 -2.69 -5.14 -8.30
CA GLY A 23 -1.70 -5.53 -9.32
C GLY A 23 -1.28 -7.01 -9.20
N PHE A 24 -1.10 -7.51 -7.98
CA PHE A 24 -0.78 -8.92 -7.77
C PHE A 24 -1.98 -9.84 -8.02
N ARG A 25 -3.21 -9.45 -7.67
CA ARG A 25 -4.41 -10.23 -8.04
C ARG A 25 -4.55 -10.35 -9.55
N THR A 26 -4.43 -9.22 -10.26
CA THR A 26 -4.45 -9.17 -11.72
C THR A 26 -3.35 -10.06 -12.31
N SER A 27 -2.13 -10.01 -11.76
CA SER A 27 -1.03 -10.87 -12.18
C SER A 27 -1.32 -12.36 -11.94
N ALA A 28 -1.94 -12.71 -10.81
CA ALA A 28 -2.32 -14.09 -10.49
C ALA A 28 -3.42 -14.63 -11.42
N GLU A 29 -4.35 -13.77 -11.86
CA GLU A 29 -5.42 -14.13 -12.81
C GLU A 29 -4.85 -14.48 -14.19
N HIS A 30 -3.84 -13.74 -14.65
CA HIS A 30 -3.20 -13.95 -15.95
C HIS A 30 -2.05 -14.96 -15.95
N ALA A 31 -1.53 -15.35 -14.79
CA ALA A 31 -0.46 -16.32 -14.67
C ALA A 31 -0.93 -17.73 -15.11
N LYS A 32 -0.21 -18.29 -16.08
CA LYS A 32 -0.43 -19.68 -16.57
C LYS A 32 0.32 -20.71 -15.73
N ASP A 33 1.47 -20.33 -15.19
CA ASP A 33 2.27 -21.18 -14.32
C ASP A 33 1.67 -21.20 -12.91
N ALA A 34 1.49 -22.41 -12.36
CA ALA A 34 0.83 -22.60 -11.06
C ALA A 34 1.65 -22.03 -9.89
N GLN A 35 2.99 -22.06 -9.97
CA GLN A 35 3.85 -21.52 -8.93
C GLN A 35 3.82 -19.99 -8.94
N LEU A 36 3.85 -19.37 -10.13
CA LEU A 36 3.71 -17.91 -10.28
C LEU A 36 2.33 -17.44 -9.82
N LYS A 37 1.26 -18.17 -10.15
CA LYS A 37 -0.07 -17.86 -9.65
C LYS A 37 -0.13 -17.86 -8.13
N ALA A 38 0.40 -18.91 -7.49
CA ALA A 38 0.48 -18.99 -6.04
C ALA A 38 1.33 -17.86 -5.42
N LEU A 39 2.47 -17.54 -6.03
CA LEU A 39 3.34 -16.44 -5.60
C LEU A 39 2.58 -15.11 -5.60
N PHE A 40 1.92 -14.76 -6.70
CA PHE A 40 1.17 -13.52 -6.81
C PHE A 40 -0.03 -13.48 -5.86
N SER A 41 -0.79 -14.57 -5.72
CA SER A 41 -1.87 -14.65 -4.72
C SER A 41 -1.38 -14.45 -3.29
N ASN A 42 -0.23 -15.04 -2.92
CA ASN A 42 0.37 -14.84 -1.60
C ASN A 42 0.84 -13.39 -1.39
N ARG A 43 1.34 -12.73 -2.44
CA ARG A 43 1.74 -11.32 -2.38
C ARG A 43 0.54 -10.39 -2.25
N ALA A 44 -0.52 -10.62 -3.00
CA ALA A 44 -1.81 -9.93 -2.84
C ALA A 44 -2.31 -10.01 -1.38
N GLN A 45 -2.31 -11.21 -0.79
CA GLN A 45 -2.74 -11.41 0.59
C GLN A 45 -1.82 -10.71 1.62
N SER A 46 -0.52 -10.63 1.33
CA SER A 46 0.44 -9.88 2.16
C SER A 46 0.13 -8.38 2.12
N CYS A 47 -0.14 -7.83 0.92
CA CYS A 47 -0.56 -6.44 0.74
C CYS A 47 -1.86 -6.13 1.48
N ALA A 48 -2.88 -6.98 1.35
CA ALA A 48 -4.15 -6.82 2.06
C ALA A 48 -4.01 -6.90 3.60
N THR A 49 -3.00 -7.62 4.09
CA THR A 49 -2.68 -7.66 5.53
C THR A 49 -1.99 -6.37 5.97
N ALA A 50 -1.01 -5.90 5.20
CA ALA A 50 -0.34 -4.62 5.45
C ALA A 50 -1.32 -3.45 5.45
N VAL A 51 -2.29 -3.40 4.52
CA VAL A 51 -3.36 -2.39 4.51
C VAL A 51 -4.07 -2.36 5.86
N ARG A 52 -4.56 -3.50 6.35
CA ARG A 52 -5.30 -3.56 7.62
C ARG A 52 -4.46 -3.06 8.80
N GLU A 53 -3.23 -3.53 8.90
CA GLU A 53 -2.31 -3.13 9.98
C GLU A 53 -1.99 -1.63 9.94
N LEU A 54 -1.71 -1.08 8.75
CA LEU A 54 -1.44 0.34 8.58
C LEU A 54 -2.67 1.20 8.90
N GLN A 55 -3.87 0.78 8.48
CA GLN A 55 -5.11 1.48 8.79
C GLN A 55 -5.37 1.52 10.30
N ASP A 56 -5.06 0.45 11.04
CA ASP A 56 -5.18 0.43 12.49
C ASP A 56 -4.19 1.39 13.16
N ILE A 57 -2.97 1.49 12.63
CA ILE A 57 -1.97 2.46 13.13
C ILE A 57 -2.42 3.90 12.84
N VAL A 58 -3.01 4.19 11.67
CA VAL A 58 -3.57 5.52 11.37
C VAL A 58 -4.65 5.90 12.37
N ARG A 59 -5.60 5.00 12.66
CA ARG A 59 -6.65 5.22 13.65
C ARG A 59 -6.08 5.43 15.05
N ALA A 60 -5.08 4.63 15.46
CA ALA A 60 -4.39 4.79 16.74
C ALA A 60 -3.67 6.16 16.86
N ASN A 61 -3.25 6.71 15.72
CA ASN A 61 -2.70 8.07 15.61
C ASN A 61 -3.78 9.14 15.38
N GLY A 62 -5.07 8.84 15.57
CA GLY A 62 -6.16 9.80 15.46
C GLY A 62 -6.37 10.35 14.04
N GLY A 63 -5.85 9.67 13.03
CA GLY A 63 -6.05 10.01 11.62
C GLY A 63 -7.17 9.19 10.97
N GLU A 64 -7.54 9.58 9.76
CA GLU A 64 -8.46 8.84 8.90
C GLU A 64 -7.67 7.99 7.89
N PRO A 65 -7.86 6.66 7.87
CA PRO A 65 -7.16 5.79 6.94
C PRO A 65 -7.70 5.90 5.51
N ALA A 66 -6.82 5.83 4.52
CA ALA A 66 -7.20 5.65 3.12
C ALA A 66 -7.93 4.31 2.91
N ASP A 67 -8.94 4.30 2.03
CA ASP A 67 -9.81 3.15 1.74
C ASP A 67 -9.91 2.82 0.24
N SER A 68 -9.30 3.61 -0.64
CA SER A 68 -9.25 3.41 -2.09
C SER A 68 -7.83 3.41 -2.64
N SER A 69 -7.59 2.66 -3.73
CA SER A 69 -6.33 2.66 -4.50
C SER A 69 -6.04 4.02 -5.15
N SER A 70 -4.82 4.20 -5.64
CA SER A 70 -4.27 5.50 -6.08
C SER A 70 -4.82 5.99 -7.43
N MET A 71 -6.14 6.19 -7.53
CA MET A 71 -6.77 6.71 -8.75
C MET A 71 -6.42 8.18 -9.05
N SER A 72 -5.62 8.87 -8.23
CA SER A 72 -5.21 10.26 -8.48
C SER A 72 -3.69 10.42 -8.41
N GLY A 73 -3.08 10.97 -9.48
CA GLY A 73 -1.63 11.14 -9.67
C GLY A 73 -0.90 12.03 -8.64
N ALA A 74 -1.51 12.34 -7.50
CA ALA A 74 -0.86 12.97 -6.35
C ALA A 74 0.11 12.01 -5.65
N LEU A 75 -0.22 10.71 -5.56
CA LEU A 75 0.56 9.73 -4.81
C LEU A 75 1.95 9.47 -5.42
N HIS A 76 2.14 9.50 -6.75
CA HIS A 76 3.46 9.24 -7.33
C HIS A 76 4.52 10.26 -6.83
N ARG A 77 4.14 11.54 -6.68
CA ARG A 77 5.05 12.54 -6.10
C ARG A 77 5.31 12.26 -4.63
N ARG A 78 4.27 11.93 -3.87
CA ARG A 78 4.40 11.62 -2.43
C ARG A 78 5.24 10.37 -2.16
N TRP A 79 5.13 9.35 -2.99
CA TRP A 79 5.96 8.14 -2.93
C TRP A 79 7.44 8.41 -3.22
N VAL A 80 7.74 9.28 -4.18
CA VAL A 80 9.12 9.72 -4.44
C VAL A 80 9.66 10.50 -3.24
N ASP A 81 8.85 11.38 -2.64
CA ASP A 81 9.22 12.11 -1.43
C ASP A 81 9.46 11.17 -0.23
N ILE A 82 8.63 10.15 -0.03
CA ILE A 82 8.84 9.13 1.01
C ILE A 82 10.12 8.34 0.77
N LYS A 83 10.37 7.88 -0.46
CA LYS A 83 11.63 7.22 -0.78
C LYS A 83 12.81 8.11 -0.43
N SER A 84 12.74 9.39 -0.80
CA SER A 84 13.78 10.37 -0.49
C SER A 84 14.04 10.48 1.02
N ILE A 85 12.99 10.49 1.85
CA ILE A 85 13.11 10.55 3.32
C ILE A 85 13.68 9.25 3.91
N VAL A 86 13.31 8.09 3.37
CA VAL A 86 13.74 6.78 3.90
C VAL A 86 15.15 6.39 3.44
N THR A 87 15.55 6.77 2.23
CA THR A 87 16.88 6.48 1.69
C THR A 87 17.89 7.61 1.88
N GLY A 88 17.46 8.73 2.48
CA GLY A 88 18.28 9.91 2.78
C GLY A 88 18.92 9.87 4.15
#